data_AF-A0A950JUV0-F1
#
_entry.id   AF-A0A950JUV0-F1
#
_cell.length_a   1.000
_cell.length_b   1.000
_cell.length_c   1.000
_cell.angle_alpha   90.00
_cell.angle_beta   90.00
_cell.angle_gamma   90.00
#
_symmetry.space_group_name_H-M   'P 1'
#
loop_
_entity.id
_entity.type
_entity.pdbx_description
1 polymer ?
#
loop_
_entity_poly.entity_id
_entity_poly.type
_entity_poly.pdbx_seq_one_letter_code
_entity_poly.pdbx_strand_id
1 'polypeptide(L)'
;MQRHMGVAFLLFSTAFTSVASVPAAGGGNKFKVTNVHFETNASACDMGIQIGFDTEGLTEGSVTDPDGHQVYSFKSAAGMKATGGQTEGFLEGIEPQIVELIDALGCAPSKEEGTSTLADLLAAWPSGLYTFAGLHKGVLIQGVDRLTYRIPAGAKVTAPSNGDILPAQHVVLRWKPVTRPILPYLGPVDIIGYHAIVYENGGEVTPQLDIDVPATQTSLAVPRQYLKPATEYLFEILSTEKSGNQTITEGFFCTEGVSSCAPPAGAKRARH
;
A
#
# COMPACT_ATOMS: atom_id res chain seq x y z
N MET A 1 0.34 5.59 35.48
CA MET A 1 1.45 4.69 35.08
C MET A 1 0.89 3.63 34.14
N GLN A 2 0.72 3.97 32.86
CA GLN A 2 0.38 2.98 31.84
C GLN A 2 1.69 2.60 31.14
N ARG A 3 2.05 1.33 31.28
CA ARG A 3 3.22 0.74 30.63
C ARG A 3 2.91 0.61 29.14
N HIS A 4 3.65 1.32 28.31
CA HIS A 4 3.74 1.04 26.88
C HIS A 4 4.49 -0.29 26.72
N MET A 5 3.75 -1.36 26.42
CA MET A 5 4.33 -2.58 25.87
C MET A 5 4.39 -2.40 24.36
N GLY A 6 5.59 -2.14 23.85
CA GLY A 6 5.86 -2.16 22.42
C GLY A 6 5.65 -3.57 21.88
N VAL A 7 4.86 -3.70 20.82
CA VAL A 7 4.60 -4.95 20.11
C VAL A 7 5.14 -4.80 18.70
N ALA A 8 5.98 -5.75 18.30
CA ALA A 8 6.59 -5.83 17.00
C ALA A 8 5.54 -6.25 15.96
N PHE A 9 5.36 -5.43 14.92
CA PHE A 9 4.61 -5.81 13.72
C PHE A 9 5.48 -6.72 12.86
N LEU A 10 4.94 -7.88 12.48
CA LEU A 10 5.41 -8.63 11.33
C LEU A 10 4.81 -7.93 10.11
N LEU A 11 5.54 -6.95 9.58
CA LEU A 11 5.34 -6.48 8.22
C LEU A 11 5.68 -7.67 7.33
N PHE A 12 4.67 -8.33 6.77
CA PHE A 12 4.93 -9.15 5.60
C PHE A 12 5.05 -8.15 4.47
N SER A 13 6.29 -7.90 4.04
CA SER A 13 6.56 -7.23 2.78
C SER A 13 5.65 -7.84 1.74
N THR A 14 4.76 -7.02 1.19
CA THR A 14 4.09 -7.33 -0.06
C THR A 14 5.20 -7.77 -1.00
N ALA A 15 5.14 -9.03 -1.40
CA ALA A 15 6.08 -9.58 -2.35
C ALA A 15 5.71 -8.97 -3.69
N PHE A 16 6.05 -7.70 -3.90
CA PHE A 16 5.97 -7.05 -5.19
C PHE A 16 6.60 -8.02 -6.18
N THR A 17 5.80 -8.53 -7.11
CA THR A 17 6.32 -9.21 -8.28
C THR A 17 7.08 -8.15 -9.06
N SER A 18 8.36 -8.01 -8.72
CA SER A 18 9.34 -7.27 -9.47
C SER A 18 9.19 -7.71 -10.92
N VAL A 19 8.83 -6.77 -11.79
CA VAL A 19 9.04 -6.98 -13.22
C VAL A 19 10.52 -7.25 -13.35
N ALA A 20 10.87 -8.49 -13.72
CA ALA A 20 12.22 -9.03 -13.63
C ALA A 20 13.26 -7.97 -14.00
N SER A 21 13.95 -7.45 -12.98
CA SER A 21 15.21 -6.77 -13.19
C SER A 21 16.14 -7.80 -13.79
N VAL A 22 16.65 -7.51 -14.99
CA VAL A 22 17.66 -8.36 -15.64
C VAL A 22 18.74 -8.65 -14.60
N PRO A 23 19.04 -9.92 -14.29
CA PRO A 23 20.01 -10.23 -13.26
C PRO A 23 21.37 -9.75 -13.75
N ALA A 24 21.84 -8.64 -13.16
CA ALA A 24 23.24 -8.27 -13.26
C ALA A 24 24.01 -9.28 -12.41
N ALA A 25 24.66 -10.25 -13.05
CA ALA A 25 25.63 -11.11 -12.40
C ALA A 25 26.73 -10.24 -11.76
N GLY A 26 26.70 -10.10 -10.43
CA GLY A 26 27.64 -9.31 -9.63
C GLY A 26 27.20 -9.23 -8.18
N GLY A 27 27.90 -9.92 -7.28
CA GLY A 27 27.42 -10.30 -5.94
C GLY A 27 27.25 -9.19 -4.89
N GLY A 28 26.35 -9.46 -3.95
CA GLY A 28 26.41 -9.11 -2.51
C GLY A 28 26.23 -7.66 -2.05
N ASN A 29 26.33 -6.65 -2.92
CA ASN A 29 26.41 -5.24 -2.51
C ASN A 29 25.44 -4.34 -3.28
N LYS A 30 24.15 -4.67 -3.32
CA LYS A 30 23.09 -3.83 -3.89
C LYS A 30 21.82 -3.93 -3.05
N PHE A 31 20.95 -2.93 -3.18
CA PHE A 31 19.57 -3.09 -2.73
C PHE A 31 18.91 -4.23 -3.52
N LYS A 32 18.16 -5.09 -2.82
CA LYS A 32 17.32 -6.13 -3.42
C LYS A 32 16.01 -5.52 -3.92
N VAL A 33 15.47 -4.57 -3.15
CA VAL A 33 14.29 -3.78 -3.47
C VAL A 33 14.58 -2.31 -3.18
N THR A 34 14.14 -1.45 -4.10
CA THR A 34 13.99 -0.02 -3.90
C THR A 34 12.66 0.37 -4.52
N ASN A 35 11.84 1.11 -3.78
CA ASN A 35 10.52 1.46 -4.24
C ASN A 35 10.10 2.85 -3.75
N VAL A 36 9.53 3.65 -4.65
CA VAL A 36 8.89 4.94 -4.38
C VAL A 36 7.65 5.03 -5.25
N HIS A 37 6.46 5.07 -4.65
CA HIS A 37 5.21 5.13 -5.39
C HIS A 37 4.12 5.89 -4.63
N PHE A 38 3.10 6.34 -5.35
CA PHE A 38 1.88 6.86 -4.75
C PHE A 38 0.94 5.71 -4.36
N GLU A 39 0.45 5.73 -3.13
CA GLU A 39 -0.74 4.99 -2.72
C GLU A 39 -1.92 5.97 -2.68
N THR A 40 -3.11 5.50 -3.06
CA THR A 40 -4.30 6.34 -3.14
C THR A 40 -5.50 5.55 -2.67
N ASN A 41 -6.26 6.07 -1.70
CA ASN A 41 -7.52 5.44 -1.34
C ASN A 41 -8.66 6.10 -2.13
N ALA A 42 -9.21 5.39 -3.11
CA ALA A 42 -10.34 5.91 -3.89
C ALA A 42 -11.62 6.02 -3.05
N SER A 43 -11.75 5.25 -1.96
CA SER A 43 -12.91 5.30 -1.07
C SER A 43 -12.85 6.49 -0.11
N ALA A 44 -11.65 6.94 0.28
CA ALA A 44 -11.43 8.07 1.18
C ALA A 44 -10.99 9.37 0.45
N CYS A 45 -10.63 9.28 -0.83
CA CYS A 45 -10.09 10.38 -1.64
C CYS A 45 -8.81 10.99 -1.08
N ASP A 46 -8.01 10.23 -0.33
CA ASP A 46 -6.69 10.62 0.13
C ASP A 46 -5.58 9.92 -0.69
N MET A 47 -4.37 10.48 -0.60
CA MET A 47 -3.22 10.03 -1.36
C MET A 47 -1.94 10.35 -0.60
N GLY A 48 -1.07 9.33 -0.49
CA GLY A 48 0.23 9.43 0.15
C GLY A 48 1.36 8.97 -0.76
N ILE A 49 2.59 9.09 -0.24
CA ILE A 49 3.77 8.46 -0.82
C ILE A 49 4.16 7.26 0.04
N GLN A 50 4.61 6.18 -0.59
CA GLN A 50 5.29 5.09 0.09
C GLN A 50 6.72 4.96 -0.41
N ILE A 51 7.64 4.70 0.52
CA ILE A 51 9.06 4.46 0.24
C ILE A 51 9.48 3.16 0.92
N GLY A 52 9.99 2.22 0.12
CA GLY A 52 10.42 0.90 0.58
C GLY A 52 11.84 0.57 0.14
N PHE A 53 12.56 -0.20 0.97
CA PHE A 53 13.82 -0.82 0.58
C PHE A 53 14.08 -2.16 1.28
N ASP A 54 14.79 -3.06 0.60
CA ASP A 54 15.32 -4.33 1.14
C ASP A 54 16.80 -4.47 0.73
N THR A 55 17.64 -4.92 1.66
CA THR A 55 19.09 -5.05 1.56
C THR A 55 19.65 -6.05 2.57
N GLU A 56 20.96 -6.29 2.53
CA GLU A 56 21.68 -7.18 3.47
C GLU A 56 22.12 -6.49 4.78
N GLY A 57 21.57 -5.30 5.07
CA GLY A 57 21.85 -4.52 6.27
C GLY A 57 22.57 -3.20 5.99
N LEU A 58 22.00 -2.09 6.44
CA LEU A 58 22.55 -0.75 6.29
C LEU A 58 22.74 -0.08 7.64
N THR A 59 23.94 0.44 7.89
CA THR A 59 24.19 1.24 9.09
C THR A 59 23.76 2.70 8.91
N GLU A 60 23.68 3.16 7.67
CA GLU A 60 23.21 4.50 7.27
C GLU A 60 22.56 4.37 5.90
N GLY A 61 21.54 5.19 5.63
CA GLY A 61 20.90 5.23 4.32
C GLY A 61 20.16 6.55 4.06
N SER A 62 19.93 6.84 2.80
CA SER A 62 19.22 8.04 2.33
C SER A 62 18.47 7.78 1.03
N VAL A 63 17.45 8.59 0.80
CA VAL A 63 16.71 8.68 -0.46
C VAL A 63 16.76 10.12 -0.95
N THR A 64 17.10 10.29 -2.22
CA THR A 64 17.20 11.58 -2.90
C THR A 64 16.24 11.63 -4.07
N ASP A 65 15.53 12.75 -4.21
CA ASP A 65 14.59 13.01 -5.31
C ASP A 65 15.31 13.31 -6.65
N PRO A 66 14.58 13.42 -7.76
CA PRO A 66 15.15 13.74 -9.08
C PRO A 66 15.87 15.08 -9.16
N ASP A 67 15.53 16.03 -8.29
CA ASP A 67 16.11 17.37 -8.25
C ASP A 67 17.35 17.44 -7.33
N GLY A 68 17.68 16.34 -6.66
CA GLY A 68 18.84 16.21 -5.78
C GLY A 68 18.56 16.53 -4.31
N HIS A 69 17.31 16.73 -3.91
CA HIS A 69 16.95 16.95 -2.51
C HIS A 69 16.84 15.63 -1.76
N GLN A 70 17.40 15.57 -0.55
CA GLN A 70 17.26 14.42 0.32
C GLN A 70 15.87 14.42 0.98
N VAL A 71 15.04 13.43 0.65
CA VAL A 71 13.66 13.30 1.18
C VAL A 71 13.59 12.38 2.40
N TYR A 72 14.57 11.49 2.58
CA TYR A 72 14.66 10.61 3.73
C TYR A 72 16.11 10.27 4.07
N SER A 73 16.40 10.10 5.37
CA SER A 73 17.67 9.50 5.82
C SER A 73 17.53 8.84 7.18
N PHE A 74 18.39 7.86 7.44
CA PHE A 74 18.51 7.23 8.74
C PHE A 74 19.97 6.90 9.07
N LYS A 75 20.24 6.73 10.36
CA LYS A 75 21.50 6.16 10.88
C LYS A 75 21.19 5.19 12.00
N SER A 76 21.67 3.96 11.87
CA SER A 76 21.58 2.96 12.93
C SER A 76 22.50 3.33 14.09
N ALA A 77 22.01 3.12 15.30
CA ALA A 77 22.76 3.37 16.53
C ALA A 77 22.84 2.11 17.41
N ALA A 78 23.78 2.11 18.36
CA ALA A 78 23.94 1.10 19.40
C ALA A 78 23.83 -0.35 18.86
N GLY A 79 22.92 -1.15 19.44
CA GLY A 79 22.73 -2.55 19.08
C GLY A 79 22.48 -2.76 17.60
N MET A 80 21.59 -1.97 16.99
CA MET A 80 21.28 -2.08 15.55
C MET A 80 22.53 -1.92 14.68
N LYS A 81 23.40 -0.94 15.01
CA LYS A 81 24.68 -0.76 14.30
C LYS A 81 25.63 -1.92 14.55
N ALA A 82 25.73 -2.38 15.79
CA ALA A 82 26.61 -3.47 16.19
C ALA A 82 26.23 -4.82 15.55
N THR A 83 24.95 -5.02 15.21
CA THR A 83 24.44 -6.25 14.59
C THR A 83 24.38 -6.19 13.06
N GLY A 84 24.84 -5.10 12.42
CA GLY A 84 24.94 -5.00 10.96
C GLY A 84 23.94 -4.05 10.29
N GLY A 85 23.09 -3.37 11.05
CA GLY A 85 22.17 -2.35 10.54
C GLY A 85 20.78 -2.87 10.17
N GLN A 86 20.01 -2.03 9.47
CA GLN A 86 18.63 -2.32 9.04
C GLN A 86 18.64 -3.01 7.68
N THR A 87 17.97 -4.15 7.57
CA THR A 87 17.82 -4.89 6.30
C THR A 87 16.64 -4.42 5.47
N GLU A 88 15.67 -3.76 6.10
CA GLU A 88 14.42 -3.35 5.47
C GLU A 88 13.96 -2.01 6.06
N GLY A 89 13.22 -1.25 5.27
CA GLY A 89 12.50 -0.07 5.75
C GLY A 89 11.28 0.17 4.88
N PHE A 90 10.17 0.50 5.54
CA PHE A 90 8.92 0.93 4.94
C PHE A 90 8.52 2.26 5.58
N LEU A 91 8.20 3.24 4.74
CA LEU A 91 7.80 4.57 5.16
C LEU A 91 6.56 4.97 4.38
N GLU A 92 5.62 5.54 5.10
CA GLU A 92 4.37 6.06 4.57
C GLU A 92 4.28 7.55 4.89
N GLY A 93 3.89 8.34 3.89
CA GLY A 93 3.58 9.76 4.06
C GLY A 93 2.24 9.97 4.76
N ILE A 94 1.97 11.21 5.17
CA ILE A 94 0.61 11.62 5.53
C ILE A 94 -0.25 11.62 4.26
N GLU A 95 -1.52 11.23 4.38
CA GLU A 95 -2.47 11.11 3.29
C GLU A 95 -3.57 12.18 3.43
N PRO A 96 -3.31 13.43 3.03
CA PRO A 96 -4.37 14.42 2.99
C PRO A 96 -5.41 14.03 1.94
N GLN A 97 -6.67 14.41 2.16
CA GLN A 97 -7.65 14.31 1.08
C GLN A 97 -7.27 15.23 -0.08
N ILE A 98 -7.43 14.75 -1.30
CA ILE A 98 -7.11 15.48 -2.52
C ILE A 98 -8.39 16.11 -3.08
N VAL A 99 -8.40 17.43 -3.22
CA VAL A 99 -9.58 18.19 -3.67
C VAL A 99 -10.14 17.65 -4.98
N GLU A 100 -9.25 17.39 -5.95
CA GLU A 100 -9.63 16.87 -7.26
C GLU A 100 -10.21 15.45 -7.20
N LEU A 101 -9.79 14.64 -6.22
CA LEU A 101 -10.35 13.31 -6.00
C LEU A 101 -11.72 13.39 -5.32
N ILE A 102 -11.89 14.29 -4.33
CA ILE A 102 -13.20 14.56 -3.73
C ILE A 102 -14.21 14.94 -4.80
N ASP A 103 -13.86 15.88 -5.68
CA ASP A 103 -14.74 16.34 -6.75
C ASP A 103 -15.06 15.23 -7.77
N ALA A 104 -14.09 14.37 -8.09
CA ALA A 104 -14.24 13.32 -9.08
C ALA A 104 -14.99 12.07 -8.56
N LEU A 105 -14.80 11.72 -7.28
CA LEU A 105 -15.28 10.46 -6.69
C LEU A 105 -16.40 10.66 -5.66
N GLY A 106 -16.60 11.88 -5.16
CA GLY A 106 -17.69 12.22 -4.25
C GLY A 106 -17.47 11.76 -2.80
N CYS A 107 -16.22 11.67 -2.34
CA CYS A 107 -15.93 11.27 -0.96
C CYS A 107 -16.42 12.29 0.07
N ALA A 108 -16.74 11.82 1.27
CA ALA A 108 -17.06 12.69 2.38
C ALA A 108 -15.81 13.46 2.86
N PRO A 109 -15.92 14.76 3.19
CA PRO A 109 -14.81 15.49 3.79
C PRO A 109 -14.36 14.89 5.12
N SER A 110 -13.06 14.70 5.28
CA SER A 110 -12.37 14.28 6.50
C SER A 110 -11.50 15.42 7.02
N LYS A 111 -11.31 15.44 8.34
CA LYS A 111 -10.45 16.43 9.02
C LYS A 111 -9.22 15.79 9.66
N GLU A 112 -9.06 14.48 9.54
CA GLU A 112 -8.02 13.74 10.28
C GLU A 112 -6.62 14.10 9.78
N GLU A 113 -6.44 14.13 8.46
CA GLU A 113 -5.13 14.36 7.81
C GLU A 113 -5.11 15.61 6.91
N GLY A 114 -6.16 16.42 6.99
CA GLY A 114 -6.30 17.66 6.25
C GLY A 114 -6.64 17.44 4.78
N THR A 115 -6.38 18.48 3.98
CA THR A 115 -6.71 18.52 2.55
C THR A 115 -5.58 19.19 1.79
N SER A 116 -5.27 18.68 0.59
CA SER A 116 -4.26 19.21 -0.33
C SER A 116 -4.81 19.21 -1.76
N THR A 117 -4.14 19.94 -2.66
CA THR A 117 -4.39 19.77 -4.10
C THR A 117 -3.49 18.66 -4.64
N LEU A 118 -3.92 18.04 -5.74
CA LEU A 118 -3.08 17.07 -6.45
C LEU A 118 -1.80 17.76 -6.94
N ALA A 119 -1.92 18.97 -7.47
CA ALA A 119 -0.76 19.73 -7.96
C ALA A 119 0.31 19.94 -6.86
N ASP A 120 -0.10 20.29 -5.64
CA ASP A 120 0.83 20.47 -4.52
C ASP A 120 1.52 19.16 -4.13
N LEU A 121 0.76 18.05 -4.09
CA LEU A 121 1.32 16.74 -3.76
C LEU A 121 2.31 16.26 -4.82
N LEU A 122 1.96 16.39 -6.11
CA LEU A 122 2.84 16.02 -7.21
C LEU A 122 4.08 16.92 -7.27
N ALA A 123 3.96 18.20 -6.92
CA ALA A 123 5.11 19.10 -6.82
C ALA A 123 6.04 18.75 -5.65
N ALA A 124 5.49 18.29 -4.52
CA ALA A 124 6.28 17.80 -3.39
C ALA A 124 7.00 16.47 -3.70
N TRP A 125 6.44 15.67 -4.61
CA TRP A 125 6.97 14.38 -5.05
C TRP A 125 7.19 14.35 -6.57
N PRO A 126 8.23 15.04 -7.08
CA PRO A 126 8.48 15.15 -8.51
C PRO A 126 8.68 13.77 -9.16
N SER A 127 7.99 13.53 -10.29
CA SER A 127 8.23 12.31 -11.08
C SER A 127 9.65 12.28 -11.62
N GLY A 128 10.31 11.13 -11.50
CA GLY A 128 11.68 10.96 -11.98
C GLY A 128 12.39 9.81 -11.28
N LEU A 129 13.73 9.82 -11.38
CA LEU A 129 14.56 8.82 -10.72
C LEU A 129 14.85 9.24 -9.27
N TYR A 130 14.42 8.41 -8.33
CA TYR A 130 14.81 8.50 -6.93
C TYR A 130 16.03 7.60 -6.70
N THR A 131 17.02 8.13 -5.99
CA THR A 131 18.26 7.40 -5.71
C THR A 131 18.31 7.00 -4.24
N PHE A 132 18.47 5.69 -4.02
CA PHE A 132 18.74 5.12 -2.71
C PHE A 132 20.23 4.94 -2.55
N ALA A 133 20.76 5.37 -1.42
CA ALA A 133 22.16 5.14 -1.05
C ALA A 133 22.22 4.56 0.35
N GLY A 134 23.18 3.67 0.61
CA GLY A 134 23.35 3.08 1.91
C GLY A 134 24.77 2.60 2.17
N LEU A 135 25.16 2.53 3.44
CA LEU A 135 26.44 1.99 3.87
C LEU A 135 26.28 0.57 4.42
N HIS A 136 26.72 -0.44 3.65
CA HIS A 136 26.78 -1.83 4.07
C HIS A 136 28.23 -2.20 4.41
N LYS A 137 28.52 -2.50 5.69
CA LYS A 137 29.87 -2.89 6.16
C LYS A 137 30.97 -1.92 5.69
N GLY A 138 30.68 -0.62 5.68
CA GLY A 138 31.61 0.43 5.24
C GLY A 138 31.70 0.62 3.72
N VAL A 139 30.96 -0.15 2.93
CA VAL A 139 30.89 -0.02 1.47
C VAL A 139 29.60 0.69 1.08
N LEU A 140 29.72 1.72 0.23
CA LEU A 140 28.56 2.39 -0.33
C LEU A 140 27.87 1.48 -1.34
N ILE A 141 26.56 1.31 -1.19
CA ILE A 141 25.69 0.63 -2.15
C ILE A 141 24.61 1.61 -2.63
N GLN A 142 24.12 1.39 -3.84
CA GLN A 142 23.09 2.23 -4.46
C GLN A 142 21.99 1.39 -5.07
N GLY A 143 20.80 1.98 -5.11
CA GLY A 143 19.61 1.49 -5.80
C GLY A 143 18.84 2.68 -6.38
N VAL A 144 17.93 2.40 -7.30
CA VAL A 144 17.13 3.44 -7.96
C VAL A 144 15.72 2.93 -8.16
N ASP A 145 14.76 3.83 -8.01
CA ASP A 145 13.40 3.60 -8.49
C ASP A 145 12.87 4.81 -9.25
N ARG A 146 11.83 4.62 -10.07
CA ARG A 146 11.20 5.68 -10.86
C ARG A 146 9.78 5.94 -10.40
N LEU A 147 9.55 7.08 -9.78
CA LEU A 147 8.22 7.59 -9.51
C LEU A 147 7.58 8.13 -10.79
N THR A 148 6.32 7.77 -11.05
CA THR A 148 5.53 8.31 -12.16
C THR A 148 4.21 8.90 -11.66
N TYR A 149 3.56 9.70 -12.48
CA TYR A 149 2.19 10.19 -12.21
C TYR A 149 1.10 9.32 -12.83
N ARG A 150 1.43 8.08 -13.23
CA ARG A 150 0.44 7.12 -13.73
C ARG A 150 -0.28 6.49 -12.55
N ILE A 151 -1.37 7.11 -12.11
CA ILE A 151 -2.14 6.66 -10.95
C ILE A 151 -3.40 5.92 -11.47
N PRO A 152 -3.55 4.61 -11.20
CA PRO A 152 -4.66 3.81 -11.71
C PRO A 152 -5.98 4.21 -11.03
N ALA A 153 -7.13 4.02 -11.70
CA ALA A 153 -8.42 4.16 -11.02
C ALA A 153 -8.64 3.02 -10.02
N GLY A 154 -9.38 3.28 -8.94
CA GLY A 154 -9.82 2.23 -8.02
C GLY A 154 -10.60 1.12 -8.73
N ALA A 155 -10.45 -0.12 -8.23
CA ALA A 155 -11.15 -1.27 -8.77
C ALA A 155 -12.66 -1.15 -8.51
N LYS A 156 -13.48 -1.20 -9.57
CA LYS A 156 -14.93 -1.21 -9.39
C LYS A 156 -15.40 -2.57 -8.88
N VAL A 157 -15.61 -2.68 -7.57
CA VAL A 157 -16.18 -3.86 -6.92
C VAL A 157 -17.62 -4.10 -7.41
N THR A 158 -17.94 -5.37 -7.65
CA THR A 158 -19.23 -5.85 -8.15
C THR A 158 -19.88 -6.88 -7.23
N ALA A 159 -19.07 -7.54 -6.38
CA ALA A 159 -19.54 -8.37 -5.28
C ALA A 159 -18.39 -8.49 -4.24
N PRO A 160 -18.72 -8.59 -2.94
CA PRO A 160 -20.02 -8.27 -2.38
C PRO A 160 -20.35 -6.77 -2.50
N SER A 161 -21.62 -6.43 -2.38
CA SER A 161 -22.03 -5.05 -2.14
C SER A 161 -21.78 -4.71 -0.67
N ASN A 162 -21.52 -3.44 -0.40
CA ASN A 162 -21.37 -2.95 0.97
C ASN A 162 -22.62 -3.29 1.80
N GLY A 163 -22.41 -4.03 2.89
CA GLY A 163 -23.47 -4.46 3.80
C GLY A 163 -24.13 -5.81 3.45
N ASP A 164 -23.65 -6.52 2.45
CA ASP A 164 -24.14 -7.87 2.16
C ASP A 164 -23.92 -8.82 3.35
N ILE A 165 -24.90 -9.68 3.61
CA ILE A 165 -24.78 -10.78 4.58
C ILE A 165 -24.67 -12.09 3.80
N LEU A 166 -23.55 -12.78 3.98
CA LEU A 166 -23.14 -13.92 3.17
C LEU A 166 -22.95 -15.18 4.02
N PRO A 167 -23.15 -16.39 3.48
CA PRO A 167 -22.77 -17.61 4.17
C PRO A 167 -21.24 -17.66 4.30
N ALA A 168 -20.74 -17.89 5.53
CA ALA A 168 -19.29 -17.99 5.81
C ALA A 168 -18.57 -19.09 5.01
N GLN A 169 -19.31 -19.96 4.33
CA GLN A 169 -18.75 -21.04 3.52
C GLN A 169 -18.41 -20.61 2.08
N HIS A 170 -18.92 -19.47 1.63
CA HIS A 170 -18.78 -19.03 0.25
C HIS A 170 -18.85 -17.51 0.13
N VAL A 171 -17.69 -16.86 0.23
CA VAL A 171 -17.51 -15.43 -0.09
C VAL A 171 -16.56 -15.32 -1.27
N VAL A 172 -16.95 -14.54 -2.28
CA VAL A 172 -16.14 -14.28 -3.46
C VAL A 172 -16.14 -12.78 -3.73
N LEU A 173 -14.97 -12.15 -3.59
CA LEU A 173 -14.74 -10.78 -4.03
C LEU A 173 -14.66 -10.77 -5.55
N ARG A 174 -15.33 -9.81 -6.20
CA ARG A 174 -15.34 -9.64 -7.67
C ARG A 174 -15.29 -8.16 -8.01
N TRP A 175 -14.46 -7.81 -8.98
CA TRP A 175 -14.33 -6.45 -9.47
C TRP A 175 -14.27 -6.42 -11.00
N LYS A 176 -14.37 -5.22 -11.57
CA LYS A 176 -14.12 -5.03 -13.01
C LYS A 176 -12.63 -4.79 -13.27
N PRO A 177 -12.11 -5.18 -14.44
CA PRO A 177 -10.79 -4.77 -14.88
C PRO A 177 -10.63 -3.24 -14.81
N VAL A 178 -9.46 -2.80 -14.38
CA VAL A 178 -9.06 -1.38 -14.34
C VAL A 178 -8.25 -1.11 -15.60
N THR A 179 -8.67 -0.10 -16.36
CA THR A 179 -8.07 0.21 -17.68
C THR A 179 -7.87 1.71 -17.90
N ARG A 180 -8.02 2.52 -16.84
CA ARG A 180 -7.98 3.98 -16.91
C ARG A 180 -7.29 4.53 -15.67
N PRO A 181 -6.66 5.72 -15.78
CA PRO A 181 -6.19 6.44 -14.60
C PRO A 181 -7.35 6.89 -13.71
N ILE A 182 -7.04 7.21 -12.45
CA ILE A 182 -8.01 7.76 -11.49
C ILE A 182 -8.61 9.07 -11.97
N LEU A 183 -7.78 9.93 -12.58
CA LEU A 183 -8.18 11.16 -13.25
C LEU A 183 -7.74 11.11 -14.71
N PRO A 184 -8.63 11.42 -15.68
CA PRO A 184 -8.32 11.23 -17.11
C PRO A 184 -7.05 11.92 -17.62
N TYR A 185 -6.68 13.05 -17.01
CA TYR A 185 -5.52 13.85 -17.44
C TYR A 185 -4.16 13.29 -16.95
N LEU A 186 -4.14 12.29 -16.08
CA LEU A 186 -2.91 11.64 -15.60
C LEU A 186 -2.30 10.64 -16.60
N GLY A 187 -2.96 10.45 -17.75
CA GLY A 187 -2.48 9.61 -18.84
C GLY A 187 -2.80 8.12 -18.65
N PRO A 188 -2.44 7.27 -19.63
CA PRO A 188 -2.77 5.85 -19.58
C PRO A 188 -1.99 5.11 -18.49
N VAL A 189 -2.57 4.00 -18.04
CA VAL A 189 -2.03 3.13 -16.99
C VAL A 189 -1.94 1.70 -17.50
N ASP A 190 -0.88 0.98 -17.12
CA ASP A 190 -0.70 -0.43 -17.41
C ASP A 190 -0.84 -1.23 -16.10
N ILE A 191 -2.00 -1.85 -15.86
CA ILE A 191 -2.24 -2.64 -14.64
C ILE A 191 -1.51 -3.97 -14.73
N ILE A 192 -0.69 -4.26 -13.72
CA ILE A 192 0.10 -5.50 -13.64
C ILE A 192 -0.48 -6.51 -12.63
N GLY A 193 -1.31 -6.05 -11.70
CA GLY A 193 -1.89 -6.91 -10.67
C GLY A 193 -2.97 -6.22 -9.87
N TYR A 194 -3.58 -7.02 -8.99
CA TYR A 194 -4.40 -6.55 -7.90
C TYR A 194 -3.87 -7.11 -6.60
N HIS A 195 -3.94 -6.32 -5.54
CA HIS A 195 -3.70 -6.76 -4.18
C HIS A 195 -5.05 -6.79 -3.46
N ALA A 196 -5.36 -7.91 -2.81
CA ALA A 196 -6.65 -8.11 -2.15
C ALA A 196 -6.44 -8.44 -0.69
N ILE A 197 -7.07 -7.65 0.16
CA ILE A 197 -6.96 -7.76 1.60
C ILE A 197 -8.34 -8.02 2.19
N VAL A 198 -8.44 -8.92 3.16
CA VAL A 198 -9.66 -9.16 3.95
C VAL A 198 -9.26 -9.29 5.41
N TYR A 199 -9.93 -8.52 6.27
CA TYR A 199 -9.66 -8.50 7.70
C TYR A 199 -10.95 -8.34 8.52
N GLU A 200 -10.94 -8.86 9.75
CA GLU A 200 -12.07 -8.73 10.67
C GLU A 200 -12.16 -7.29 11.21
N ASN A 201 -13.36 -6.70 11.19
CA ASN A 201 -13.58 -5.38 11.77
C ASN A 201 -13.45 -5.42 13.32
N GLY A 202 -12.78 -4.43 13.91
CA GLY A 202 -12.79 -4.19 15.36
C GLY A 202 -11.79 -4.98 16.21
N GLY A 203 -10.86 -5.75 15.61
CA GLY A 203 -9.76 -6.37 16.37
C GLY A 203 -8.43 -5.64 16.18
N GLU A 204 -7.68 -5.43 17.27
CA GLU A 204 -6.36 -4.79 17.23
C GLU A 204 -5.28 -5.68 16.58
N VAL A 205 -5.50 -7.01 16.58
CA VAL A 205 -4.69 -8.02 15.90
C VAL A 205 -5.66 -9.08 15.38
N THR A 206 -6.02 -9.00 14.10
CA THR A 206 -6.87 -10.01 13.45
C THR A 206 -6.08 -10.72 12.37
N PRO A 207 -6.32 -12.02 12.15
CA PRO A 207 -5.80 -12.68 10.96
C PRO A 207 -6.24 -11.87 9.74
N GLN A 208 -5.33 -11.63 8.80
CA GLN A 208 -5.60 -10.98 7.53
C GLN A 208 -5.39 -11.99 6.41
N LEU A 209 -6.30 -12.04 5.46
CA LEU A 209 -6.00 -12.57 4.13
C LEU A 209 -5.38 -11.43 3.35
N ASP A 210 -4.19 -11.66 2.83
CA ASP A 210 -3.39 -10.68 2.12
C ASP A 210 -2.77 -11.39 0.90
N ILE A 211 -3.13 -10.95 -0.31
CA ILE A 211 -2.78 -11.69 -1.52
C ILE A 211 -2.67 -10.81 -2.77
N ASP A 212 -1.57 -10.98 -3.49
CA ASP A 212 -1.40 -10.50 -4.85
C ASP A 212 -1.98 -11.49 -5.87
N VAL A 213 -2.72 -10.96 -6.85
CA VAL A 213 -3.25 -11.70 -8.00
C VAL A 213 -2.90 -11.00 -9.31
N PRO A 214 -2.68 -11.76 -10.42
CA PRO A 214 -2.31 -11.15 -11.69
C PRO A 214 -3.43 -10.27 -12.26
N ALA A 215 -3.09 -9.31 -13.12
CA ALA A 215 -4.07 -8.40 -13.74
C ALA A 215 -5.19 -9.09 -14.54
N THR A 216 -4.98 -10.35 -14.96
CA THR A 216 -6.01 -11.16 -15.64
C THR A 216 -7.09 -11.69 -14.71
N GLN A 217 -6.89 -11.60 -13.39
CA GLN A 217 -7.81 -12.10 -12.38
C GLN A 217 -8.63 -10.94 -11.81
N THR A 218 -9.95 -11.05 -11.86
CA THR A 218 -10.88 -10.05 -11.31
C THR A 218 -11.87 -10.63 -10.31
N SER A 219 -11.47 -11.72 -9.66
CA SER A 219 -12.20 -12.33 -8.56
C SER A 219 -11.29 -13.12 -7.63
N LEU A 220 -11.60 -13.13 -6.35
CA LEU A 220 -10.91 -13.90 -5.33
C LEU A 220 -11.93 -14.59 -4.42
N ALA A 221 -11.84 -15.92 -4.29
CA ALA A 221 -12.60 -16.65 -3.29
C ALA A 221 -11.89 -16.53 -1.94
N VAL A 222 -12.58 -16.02 -0.92
CA VAL A 222 -12.05 -15.94 0.44
C VAL A 222 -12.08 -17.35 1.04
N PRO A 223 -10.95 -17.89 1.54
CA PRO A 223 -10.93 -19.24 2.09
C PRO A 223 -11.95 -19.41 3.22
N ARG A 224 -12.80 -20.42 3.15
CA ARG A 224 -13.80 -20.69 4.19
C ARG A 224 -13.18 -20.93 5.58
N GLN A 225 -11.92 -21.36 5.63
CA GLN A 225 -11.16 -21.57 6.87
C GLN A 225 -10.79 -20.25 7.56
N TYR A 226 -10.76 -19.17 6.81
CA TYR A 226 -10.52 -17.82 7.30
C TYR A 226 -11.82 -17.18 7.83
N LEU A 227 -12.95 -17.48 7.19
CA LEU A 227 -14.25 -16.89 7.51
C LEU A 227 -14.87 -17.49 8.78
N LYS A 228 -15.32 -16.61 9.67
CA LYS A 228 -16.11 -16.92 10.87
C LYS A 228 -17.58 -16.55 10.63
N PRO A 229 -18.54 -17.31 11.19
CA PRO A 229 -19.95 -16.89 11.21
C PRO A 229 -20.14 -15.64 12.10
N ALA A 230 -21.25 -14.93 11.93
CA ALA A 230 -21.62 -13.76 12.72
C ALA A 230 -20.50 -12.70 12.87
N THR A 231 -19.74 -12.47 11.80
CA THR A 231 -18.55 -11.61 11.81
C THR A 231 -18.64 -10.55 10.71
N GLU A 232 -18.22 -9.34 11.02
CA GLU A 232 -18.06 -8.24 10.06
C GLU A 232 -16.63 -8.24 9.52
N TYR A 233 -16.51 -8.15 8.21
CA TYR A 233 -15.25 -8.12 7.48
C TYR A 233 -15.13 -6.84 6.67
N LEU A 234 -13.94 -6.26 6.71
CA LEU A 234 -13.49 -5.25 5.78
C LEU A 234 -12.65 -5.91 4.70
N PHE A 235 -12.67 -5.33 3.52
CA PHE A 235 -11.80 -5.74 2.44
C PHE A 235 -11.32 -4.54 1.63
N GLU A 236 -10.17 -4.74 1.01
CA GLU A 236 -9.54 -3.77 0.12
C GLU A 236 -9.15 -4.48 -1.17
N ILE A 237 -9.39 -3.81 -2.30
CA ILE A 237 -8.87 -4.23 -3.60
C ILE A 237 -8.01 -3.09 -4.14
N LEU A 238 -6.70 -3.27 -4.16
CA LEU A 238 -5.77 -2.32 -4.71
C LEU A 238 -5.47 -2.71 -6.16
N SER A 239 -5.54 -1.75 -7.07
CA SER A 239 -5.03 -1.92 -8.43
C SER A 239 -3.61 -1.40 -8.51
N THR A 240 -2.70 -2.19 -9.08
CA THR A 240 -1.27 -1.84 -9.14
C THR A 240 -0.86 -1.55 -10.59
N GLU A 241 -0.41 -0.33 -10.83
CA GLU A 241 0.17 0.10 -12.10
C GLU A 241 1.62 -0.40 -12.22
N LYS A 242 2.12 -0.57 -13.44
CA LYS A 242 3.46 -1.05 -13.75
C LYS A 242 4.58 -0.27 -13.05
N SER A 243 4.40 1.01 -12.74
CA SER A 243 5.36 1.84 -12.00
C SER A 243 5.30 1.63 -10.49
N GLY A 244 4.42 0.77 -9.99
CA GLY A 244 4.20 0.53 -8.57
C GLY A 244 3.11 1.40 -7.96
N ASN A 245 2.62 2.46 -8.62
CA ASN A 245 1.52 3.27 -8.08
C ASN A 245 0.28 2.40 -7.85
N GLN A 246 -0.38 2.59 -6.72
CA GLN A 246 -1.52 1.77 -6.31
C GLN A 246 -2.74 2.62 -6.00
N THR A 247 -3.92 2.03 -6.18
CA THR A 247 -5.17 2.66 -5.77
C THR A 247 -6.11 1.65 -5.14
N ILE A 248 -6.43 1.90 -3.88
CA ILE A 248 -7.27 1.11 -3.00
C ILE A 248 -8.74 1.38 -3.31
N THR A 249 -9.56 0.33 -3.28
CA THR A 249 -11.01 0.44 -3.13
C THR A 249 -11.44 -0.43 -1.97
N GLU A 250 -12.01 0.22 -0.97
CA GLU A 250 -12.50 -0.43 0.25
C GLU A 250 -13.96 -0.87 0.11
N GLY A 251 -14.31 -1.93 0.84
CA GLY A 251 -15.69 -2.32 1.06
C GLY A 251 -15.84 -3.19 2.30
N PHE A 252 -17.07 -3.62 2.56
CA PHE A 252 -17.36 -4.45 3.72
C PHE A 252 -18.50 -5.44 3.46
N PHE A 253 -18.47 -6.57 4.18
CA PHE A 253 -19.55 -7.54 4.22
C PHE A 253 -19.62 -8.18 5.59
N CYS A 254 -20.72 -8.86 5.86
CA CYS A 254 -20.89 -9.65 7.07
C CYS A 254 -21.16 -11.10 6.73
N THR A 255 -20.88 -11.99 7.67
CA THR A 255 -21.32 -13.38 7.59
C THR A 255 -22.64 -13.60 8.32
N GLU A 256 -23.41 -14.60 7.89
CA GLU A 256 -24.68 -14.99 8.52
C GLU A 256 -24.56 -15.09 10.05
N GLY A 257 -25.53 -14.49 10.75
CA GLY A 257 -25.57 -14.42 12.22
C GLY A 257 -25.32 -13.03 12.80
N VAL A 258 -24.83 -12.08 12.00
CA VAL A 258 -24.81 -10.65 12.37
C VAL A 258 -26.24 -10.09 12.30
N SER A 259 -26.67 -9.32 13.31
CA SER A 259 -28.03 -8.76 13.38
C SER A 259 -28.26 -7.62 12.38
N SER A 260 -27.21 -6.89 12.01
CA SER A 260 -27.23 -5.81 11.02
C SER A 260 -25.82 -5.59 10.48
N CYS A 261 -25.63 -5.58 9.16
CA CYS A 261 -24.37 -5.21 8.54
C CYS A 261 -24.39 -3.72 8.21
N ALA A 262 -23.64 -2.93 8.96
CA ALA A 262 -23.55 -1.48 8.80
C ALA A 262 -22.10 -1.10 8.50
N PRO A 263 -21.85 0.04 7.84
CA PRO A 263 -20.48 0.52 7.69
C PRO A 263 -19.86 0.70 9.09
N PRO A 264 -18.58 0.34 9.28
CA PRO A 264 -17.97 0.43 10.59
C PRO A 264 -18.02 1.86 11.11
N ALA A 265 -18.46 2.02 12.36
CA ALA A 265 -18.35 3.30 13.05
C ALA A 265 -16.87 3.55 13.38
N GLY A 266 -16.20 4.40 12.57
CA GLY A 266 -14.80 4.74 12.77
C GLY A 266 -13.85 3.59 12.48
N ALA A 267 -14.04 2.93 11.32
CA ALA A 267 -13.13 1.89 10.82
C ALA A 267 -11.68 2.37 10.98
N LYS A 268 -10.90 1.67 11.80
CA LYS A 268 -9.46 1.84 11.76
C LYS A 268 -8.99 1.13 10.49
N ARG A 269 -8.36 1.88 9.58
CA ARG A 269 -7.68 1.36 8.38
C ARG A 269 -6.80 0.18 8.75
N ALA A 270 -6.70 -0.82 7.86
CA ALA A 270 -5.56 -1.71 7.92
C ALA A 270 -4.31 -0.84 7.73
N ARG A 271 -3.34 -0.94 8.64
CA ARG A 271 -2.03 -0.30 8.45
C ARG A 271 -1.13 -1.35 7.84
N HIS A 272 -0.73 -1.12 6.59
CA HIS A 272 0.14 -2.00 5.81
C HIS A 272 1.61 -1.76 6.16
#